data_AF-V6U067-F1
#
_entry.id   AF-V6U067-F1
#
_cell.length_a   1.000
_cell.length_b   1.000
_cell.length_c   1.000
_cell.angle_alpha   90.00
_cell.angle_beta   90.00
_cell.angle_gamma   90.00
#
_symmetry.space_group_name_H-M   'P 1'
#
loop_
_entity.id
_entity.type
_entity.pdbx_description
1 polymer ?
#
loop_
_entity_poly.entity_id
_entity_poly.type
_entity_poly.pdbx_seq_one_letter_code
_entity_poly.pdbx_strand_id
1 'polypeptide(L)'
;MSIMNSPAECIILGGWCDVPIASLERRVIRVLKHYLKEQKQPRVKRISACGSKCVRGQLILILYIASNGKHYQAIVHDDINQLYVRSVEEYSPK
;
A
#
# COMPACT_ATOMS: atom_id res chain seq x y z
N MET A 1 -22.37 -32.44 -10.33
CA MET A 1 -21.05 -31.80 -10.40
C MET A 1 -21.26 -30.30 -10.32
N SER A 2 -20.98 -29.70 -9.17
CA SER A 2 -21.16 -28.27 -8.95
C SER A 2 -19.97 -27.54 -9.55
N ILE A 3 -20.21 -26.77 -10.61
CA ILE A 3 -19.22 -25.85 -11.18
C ILE A 3 -18.97 -24.79 -10.11
N MET A 4 -17.79 -24.81 -9.49
CA MET A 4 -17.30 -23.72 -8.66
C MET A 4 -17.18 -22.49 -9.56
N ASN A 5 -18.14 -21.57 -9.46
CA ASN A 5 -17.98 -20.23 -9.98
C ASN A 5 -16.84 -19.59 -9.21
N SER A 6 -15.65 -19.59 -9.82
CA SER A 6 -14.54 -18.74 -9.43
C SER A 6 -15.08 -17.33 -9.24
N PRO A 7 -14.92 -16.68 -8.06
CA PRO A 7 -15.33 -15.30 -7.92
C PRO A 7 -14.51 -14.49 -8.92
N ALA A 8 -15.22 -13.78 -9.81
CA ALA A 8 -14.62 -12.97 -10.86
C ALA A 8 -13.47 -12.14 -10.29
N GLU A 9 -12.24 -12.42 -10.73
CA GLU A 9 -11.11 -11.52 -10.55
C GLU A 9 -11.49 -10.22 -11.25
N CYS A 10 -11.83 -9.21 -10.45
CA CYS A 10 -12.03 -7.87 -10.93
C CYS A 10 -10.65 -7.32 -11.31
N ILE A 11 -10.24 -7.57 -12.55
CA ILE A 11 -9.08 -6.90 -13.15
C ILE A 11 -9.54 -5.49 -13.54
N ILE A 12 -9.63 -4.58 -12.57
CA ILE A 12 -9.74 -3.14 -12.89
C ILE A 12 -8.38 -2.73 -13.45
N LEU A 13 -8.26 -2.72 -14.78
CA LEU A 13 -7.07 -2.21 -15.45
C LEU A 13 -6.94 -0.71 -15.17
N GLY A 14 -5.93 -0.34 -14.36
CA GLY A 14 -5.47 1.03 -14.16
C GLY A 14 -6.11 1.83 -13.00
N GLY A 15 -7.15 1.31 -12.36
CA GLY A 15 -7.78 1.93 -11.18
C GLY A 15 -7.11 1.55 -9.86
N TRP A 16 -7.31 2.37 -8.83
CA TRP A 16 -7.04 1.94 -7.44
C TRP A 16 -8.24 1.12 -6.94
N CYS A 17 -7.95 -0.02 -6.33
CA CYS A 17 -8.93 -0.86 -5.64
C CYS A 17 -8.65 -0.79 -4.15
N ASP A 18 -9.68 -0.61 -3.34
CA ASP A 18 -9.54 -0.73 -1.88
C ASP A 18 -9.17 -2.16 -1.50
N VAL A 19 -8.25 -2.29 -0.55
CA VAL A 19 -7.79 -3.59 -0.05
C VAL A 19 -7.95 -3.63 1.47
N PRO A 20 -8.42 -4.73 2.06
CA PRO A 20 -8.45 -4.86 3.52
C PRO A 20 -7.03 -4.73 4.10
N ILE A 21 -6.87 -3.94 5.18
CA ILE A 21 -5.57 -3.77 5.86
C ILE A 21 -5.00 -5.12 6.33
N ALA A 22 -5.87 -6.06 6.71
CA ALA A 22 -5.47 -7.41 7.10
C ALA A 22 -4.76 -8.19 5.97
N SER A 23 -5.04 -7.85 4.71
CA SER A 23 -4.40 -8.44 3.52
C SER A 23 -3.07 -7.77 3.18
N LEU A 24 -2.66 -6.70 3.88
CA LEU A 24 -1.40 -6.03 3.63
C LEU A 24 -0.23 -6.91 4.06
N GLU A 25 0.63 -7.25 3.11
CA GLU A 25 1.72 -8.17 3.37
C GLU A 25 2.78 -7.58 4.33
N ARG A 26 3.28 -8.42 5.23
CA ARG A 26 4.32 -8.04 6.21
C ARG A 26 5.60 -7.52 5.56
N ARG A 27 5.92 -7.93 4.33
CA ARG A 27 7.11 -7.45 3.60
C ARG A 27 6.97 -5.99 3.17
N VAL A 28 5.78 -5.58 2.73
CA VAL A 28 5.44 -4.21 2.32
C VAL A 28 5.60 -3.25 3.51
N ILE A 29 5.05 -3.62 4.67
CA ILE A 29 5.16 -2.82 5.90
C ILE A 29 6.62 -2.70 6.35
N ARG A 30 7.42 -3.77 6.22
CA ARG A 30 8.85 -3.75 6.57
C ARG A 30 9.63 -2.79 5.67
N VAL A 31 9.42 -2.85 4.36
CA VAL A 31 10.06 -1.95 3.39
C VAL A 31 9.69 -0.49 3.68
N LEU A 32 8.41 -0.20 3.94
CA LEU A 32 7.99 1.15 4.32
C LEU A 32 8.68 1.64 5.61
N LYS A 33 8.69 0.82 6.67
CA LYS A 33 9.34 1.20 7.94
C LYS A 33 10.85 1.42 7.79
N HIS A 34 11.51 0.61 6.96
CA HIS A 34 12.93 0.77 6.65
C HIS A 34 13.19 2.10 5.96
N TYR A 35 12.47 2.37 4.87
CA TYR A 35 12.57 3.63 4.12
C TYR A 35 12.37 4.85 5.02
N LEU A 36 11.32 4.85 5.85
CA LEU A 36 11.04 5.99 6.75
C LEU A 36 12.18 6.22 7.74
N LYS A 37 12.82 5.15 8.24
CA LYS A 37 13.99 5.26 9.12
C LYS A 37 15.19 5.88 8.39
N GLU A 38 15.49 5.43 7.18
CA GLU A 38 16.60 5.95 6.37
C GLU A 38 16.41 7.43 6.00
N GLN A 39 15.18 7.80 5.62
CA GLN A 39 14.82 9.17 5.26
C GLN A 39 14.60 10.09 6.47
N LYS A 40 14.84 9.60 7.71
CA LYS A 40 14.58 10.33 8.97
C LYS A 40 13.15 10.88 9.06
N GLN A 41 12.19 10.18 8.46
CA GLN A 41 10.77 10.54 8.44
C GLN A 41 10.05 10.02 9.71
N PRO A 42 8.92 10.65 10.11
CA PRO A 42 8.07 10.15 11.19
C PRO A 42 7.65 8.70 10.98
N ARG A 43 7.62 7.92 12.07
CA ARG A 43 7.30 6.49 12.02
C ARG A 43 5.80 6.27 11.82
N VAL A 44 5.42 5.16 11.19
CA VAL A 44 4.02 4.71 11.13
C VAL A 44 3.51 4.40 12.53
N LYS A 45 2.45 5.09 12.97
CA LYS A 45 1.72 4.81 14.23
C LYS A 45 0.52 3.88 13.98
N ARG A 46 -0.30 4.19 12.98
CA ARG A 46 -1.49 3.41 12.62
C ARG A 46 -1.75 3.50 11.12
N ILE A 47 -1.99 2.36 10.46
CA ILE A 47 -2.47 2.32 9.07
C ILE A 47 -4.00 2.49 9.09
N SER A 48 -4.52 3.43 8.29
CA SER A 48 -5.95 3.76 8.26
C SER A 48 -6.67 3.19 7.04
N ALA A 49 -5.97 3.05 5.92
CA ALA A 49 -6.50 2.43 4.71
C ALA A 49 -5.36 1.96 3.81
N CYS A 50 -5.66 1.04 2.92
CA CYS A 50 -4.76 0.66 1.85
C CYS A 50 -5.54 0.36 0.57
N GLY A 51 -4.87 0.58 -0.56
CA GLY A 51 -5.38 0.23 -1.87
C GLY A 51 -4.30 -0.39 -2.71
N SER A 52 -4.69 -1.05 -3.80
CA SER A 52 -3.75 -1.58 -4.77
C SER A 52 -4.15 -1.21 -6.19
N LYS A 53 -3.16 -1.11 -7.06
CA LYS A 53 -3.35 -0.84 -8.49
C LYS A 53 -2.43 -1.75 -9.29
N CYS A 54 -3.00 -2.51 -10.21
CA CYS A 54 -2.24 -3.35 -11.13
C CYS A 54 -1.48 -2.49 -12.14
N VAL A 55 -0.17 -2.73 -12.27
CA VAL A 55 0.74 -2.14 -13.26
C VAL A 55 1.65 -3.25 -13.80
N ARG A 56 2.83 -2.93 -14.33
CA ARG A 56 3.91 -3.92 -14.42
C ARG A 56 4.39 -4.22 -12.98
N GLY A 57 3.79 -5.25 -12.38
CA GLY A 57 3.81 -5.49 -10.93
C GLY A 57 2.57 -4.93 -10.23
N GLN A 58 2.71 -4.52 -8.98
CA GLN A 58 1.63 -3.98 -8.15
C GLN A 58 2.07 -2.68 -7.47
N LEU A 59 1.23 -1.65 -7.55
CA LEU A 59 1.35 -0.48 -6.66
C LEU A 59 0.45 -0.69 -5.45
N ILE A 60 0.96 -0.37 -4.28
CA ILE A 60 0.25 -0.48 -3.01
C ILE A 60 0.25 0.89 -2.36
N LEU A 61 -0.93 1.48 -2.23
CA LEU A 61 -1.17 2.72 -1.49
C LEU A 61 -1.37 2.38 -0.03
N ILE A 62 -0.69 3.09 0.86
CA ILE A 62 -0.85 2.97 2.30
C ILE A 62 -1.12 4.36 2.87
N LEU A 63 -2.33 4.56 3.40
CA LEU A 63 -2.68 5.73 4.19
C LEU A 63 -2.42 5.42 5.65
N TYR A 64 -1.67 6.29 6.32
CA TYR A 64 -1.30 6.09 7.72
C TYR A 64 -1.19 7.38 8.51
N ILE A 65 -1.42 7.26 9.82
CA ILE A 65 -1.13 8.29 10.82
C ILE A 65 0.29 8.04 11.31
N ALA A 66 1.12 9.07 11.27
CA ALA A 66 2.49 8.99 11.74
C ALA A 66 2.62 9.37 13.24
N SER A 67 3.80 9.14 13.81
CA SER A 67 4.10 9.42 15.21
C SER A 67 3.97 10.90 15.61
N ASN A 68 4.07 11.81 14.64
CA ASN A 68 3.86 13.25 14.84
C ASN A 68 2.37 13.67 14.74
N GLY A 69 1.45 12.71 14.60
CA GLY A 69 0.00 12.96 14.51
C GLY A 69 -0.49 13.37 13.12
N LYS A 70 0.40 13.59 12.15
CA LYS A 70 0.03 13.93 10.78
C LYS A 70 -0.35 12.68 9.97
N HIS A 71 -1.18 12.90 8.95
CA HIS A 71 -1.58 11.88 7.99
C HIS A 71 -0.63 11.86 6.80
N TYR A 72 -0.30 10.67 6.32
CA TYR A 72 0.59 10.47 5.18
C TYR A 72 0.02 9.42 4.25
N GLN A 73 0.37 9.55 2.97
CA GLN A 73 0.22 8.52 1.97
C GLN A 73 1.59 8.02 1.54
N ALA A 74 1.75 6.71 1.47
CA ALA A 74 2.91 6.07 0.86
C ALA A 74 2.49 5.22 -0.33
N ILE A 75 3.27 5.26 -1.41
CA ILE A 75 3.14 4.35 -2.53
C ILE A 75 4.33 3.40 -2.51
N VAL A 76 4.06 2.10 -2.38
CA VAL A 76 5.05 1.03 -2.49
C VAL A 76 4.85 0.33 -3.82
N HIS A 77 5.93 0.07 -4.55
CA HIS A 77 5.90 -0.70 -5.80
C HIS A 77 6.51 -2.07 -5.54
N ASP A 78 5.70 -3.10 -5.76
CA ASP A 78 6.08 -4.50 -5.81
C ASP A 78 6.18 -4.92 -7.29
N ASP A 79 7.37 -4.77 -7.88
CA ASP A 79 7.68 -5.27 -9.21
C ASP A 79 8.25 -6.70 -9.10
N ILE A 80 8.21 -7.46 -10.19
CA ILE A 80 8.69 -8.85 -10.30
C ILE A 80 10.09 -9.05 -9.68
N ASN A 81 10.93 -8.01 -9.75
CA ASN A 81 12.32 -8.07 -9.31
C ASN A 81 12.58 -7.38 -7.96
N GLN A 82 11.68 -6.51 -7.49
CA GLN A 82 11.99 -5.61 -6.38
C GLN A 82 10.75 -5.05 -5.67
N LEU A 83 10.90 -4.83 -4.36
CA LEU A 83 9.89 -4.19 -3.51
C LEU A 83 10.50 -2.92 -2.89
N TYR A 84 9.97 -1.75 -3.23
CA TYR A 84 10.53 -0.47 -2.78
C TYR A 84 9.47 0.62 -2.59
N VAL A 85 9.78 1.61 -1.75
CA VAL A 85 8.92 2.79 -1.56
C VAL A 85 9.18 3.77 -2.71
N ARG A 86 8.12 4.13 -3.43
CA ARG A 86 8.19 5.06 -4.57
C ARG A 86 8.00 6.51 -4.14
N SER A 87 7.07 6.77 -3.23
CA SER A 87 6.83 8.11 -2.67
C SER A 87 6.20 8.04 -1.29
N VAL A 88 6.42 9.11 -0.51
CA VAL A 88 5.73 9.38 0.76
C VAL A 88 5.38 10.86 0.77
N GLU A 89 4.11 11.18 0.95
CA GLU A 89 3.57 12.54 0.91
C GLU A 89 2.65 12.78 2.12
N GLU A 90 2.65 13.99 2.66
CA GLU A 90 1.68 14.38 3.68
C GLU A 90 0.29 14.42 3.04
N TYR A 91 -0.65 13.67 3.62
CA TYR A 91 -2.02 13.58 3.12
C TYR A 91 -2.88 14.61 3.83
N SER A 92 -3.29 15.64 3.09
CA SER A 92 -4.33 16.58 3.52
C SER A 92 -5.65 16.18 2.86
N PRO A 93 -6.66 15.71 3.61
CA PRO A 93 -7.98 15.51 3.04
C PRO A 93 -8.50 16.87 2.54
N LYS A 94 -8.80 16.94 1.24
CA LYS A 94 -9.51 18.08 0.65
C LYS A 94 -11.01 17.96 0.91
#